data_AF-A0A426DD07-F1
#
_entry.id   AF-A0A426DD07-F1
#
_cell.length_a   1.000
_cell.length_b   1.000
_cell.length_c   1.000
_cell.angle_alpha   90.00
_cell.angle_beta   90.00
_cell.angle_gamma   90.00
#
_symmetry.space_group_name_H-M   'P 1'
#
loop_
_entity.id
_entity.type
_entity.pdbx_description
1 polymer ?
#
loop_
_entity_poly.entity_id
_entity_poly.type
_entity_poly.pdbx_seq_one_letter_code
_entity_poly.pdbx_strand_id
1 'polypeptide(L)' 'MAKIRFLPPAAKFIKKIKDKKLKALYQAAIDKILEDPMIGEEKKGDLKGIWGVEFFVIPGSFQN' A
#
# COMPACT_ATOMS: atom_id res chain seq x y z
N MET A 1 -5.43 -11.63 12.40
CA MET A 1 -5.45 -11.51 10.93
C MET A 1 -6.32 -10.33 10.56
N ALA A 2 -5.70 -9.21 10.18
CA ALA A 2 -6.45 -8.04 9.70
C ALA A 2 -7.07 -8.35 8.34
N LYS A 3 -8.29 -7.89 8.09
CA LYS A 3 -8.98 -8.08 6.81
C LYS A 3 -8.75 -6.87 5.92
N ILE A 4 -8.02 -7.03 4.82
CA ILE A 4 -7.86 -5.97 3.83
C ILE A 4 -9.21 -5.69 3.18
N ARG A 5 -9.58 -4.41 3.12
CA ARG A 5 -10.72 -3.91 2.35
C ARG A 5 -10.21 -2.94 1.30
N PHE A 6 -10.44 -3.27 0.03
CA PHE A 6 -10.18 -2.35 -1.07
C PHE A 6 -11.40 -1.47 -1.29
N LEU A 7 -11.19 -0.16 -1.39
CA LEU A 7 -12.21 0.75 -1.88
C LEU A 7 -12.49 0.45 -3.36
N PRO A 8 -13.76 0.57 -3.82
CA PRO A 8 -14.10 0.38 -5.23
C PRO A 8 -13.23 1.20 -6.22
N PRO A 9 -12.88 2.47 -5.96
CA PRO A 9 -11.94 3.20 -6.83
C PRO A 9 -10.51 2.63 -6.80
N ALA A 10 -10.01 2.18 -5.64
CA ALA A 10 -8.69 1.60 -5.52
C ALA A 10 -8.58 0.26 -6.28
N ALA A 11 -9.60 -0.60 -6.18
CA ALA A 11 -9.65 -1.85 -6.92
C ALA A 11 -9.67 -1.64 -8.44
N LYS A 12 -10.38 -0.62 -8.94
CA LYS A 12 -10.36 -0.22 -10.35
C LYS A 12 -8.97 0.23 -10.79
N PHE A 13 -8.26 0.99 -9.95
CA PHE A 13 -6.89 1.43 -10.22
C PHE A 13 -5.93 0.25 -10.33
N ILE A 14 -5.93 -0.65 -9.33
CA ILE A 14 -5.06 -1.84 -9.31
C ILE A 14 -5.35 -2.73 -10.52
N LYS A 15 -6.62 -2.89 -10.92
CA LYS A 15 -7.01 -3.66 -12.11
C LYS A 15 -6.58 -3.00 -13.43
N LYS A 16 -6.41 -1.67 -13.47
CA LYS A 16 -5.98 -0.91 -14.65
C LYS A 16 -4.48 -1.00 -14.89
N ILE A 17 -3.69 -1.30 -13.85
CA ILE A 17 -2.24 -1.51 -13.95
C ILE A 17 -1.97 -2.77 -14.80
N LYS A 18 -1.32 -2.59 -15.95
CA LYS A 18 -0.88 -3.70 -16.82
C LYS A 18 0.54 -4.18 -16.50
N ASP A 19 1.35 -3.32 -15.89
CA ASP A 19 2.71 -3.60 -15.51
C ASP A 19 2.80 -4.63 -14.39
N LYS A 20 3.36 -5.80 -14.72
CA LYS A 20 3.55 -6.90 -13.78
C LYS A 20 4.45 -6.51 -12.59
N LYS A 21 5.47 -5.70 -12.84
CA LYS A 21 6.38 -5.19 -11.79
C LYS A 21 5.62 -4.31 -10.79
N LEU A 22 4.84 -3.35 -11.29
CA LEU A 22 4.07 -2.44 -10.45
C LEU A 22 3.03 -3.21 -9.61
N LYS A 23 2.35 -4.18 -10.22
CA LYS A 23 1.39 -5.04 -9.51
C LYS A 23 2.04 -5.83 -8.38
N ALA A 24 3.24 -6.38 -8.60
CA ALA A 24 4.00 -7.08 -7.56
C ALA A 24 4.40 -6.14 -6.41
N LEU A 25 4.80 -4.90 -6.72
CA LEU A 25 5.12 -3.88 -5.70
C LEU A 25 3.91 -3.54 -4.82
N TYR A 26 2.74 -3.33 -5.42
CA TYR A 26 1.51 -3.12 -4.65
C TYR A 26 1.17 -4.31 -3.77
N GLN A 27 1.30 -5.54 -4.29
CA GLN A 27 1.07 -6.76 -3.52
C GLN A 27 2.00 -6.85 -2.30
N ALA A 28 3.30 -6.61 -2.50
CA ALA A 28 4.30 -6.64 -1.44
C ALA A 28 4.09 -5.54 -0.39
N ALA A 29 3.69 -4.34 -0.81
CA ALA A 29 3.34 -3.26 0.11
C ALA A 29 2.13 -3.64 0.98
N ILE A 30 1.09 -4.21 0.37
CA ILE A 30 -0.11 -4.66 1.08
C ILE A 30 0.22 -5.79 2.07
N ASP A 31 1.10 -6.71 1.70
CA ASP A 31 1.55 -7.81 2.57
C ASP A 31 2.28 -7.27 3.81
N LYS A 32 3.19 -6.30 3.62
CA LYS A 32 3.85 -5.62 4.75
C LYS A 32 2.89 -4.84 5.65
N ILE A 33 1.85 -4.22 5.09
CA ILE A 33 0.81 -3.52 5.87
C ILE A 33 -0.06 -4.51 6.66
N LEU A 34 -0.25 -5.71 6.12
CA LEU A 34 -0.92 -6.81 6.82
C LEU A 34 -0.11 -7.30 8.01
N GLU A 35 1.22 -7.39 7.85
CA GLU A 35 2.15 -7.77 8.92
C GLU A 35 2.28 -6.65 9.97
N ASP A 36 2.50 -5.41 9.52
CA ASP A 36 2.65 -4.22 10.37
C ASP A 36 1.81 -3.05 9.85
N PRO A 37 0.60 -2.84 10.42
CA PRO A 37 -0.29 -1.76 10.01
C PRO A 37 0.17 -0.37 10.45
N MET A 38 1.24 -0.26 11.25
CA MET A 38 1.83 0.99 11.73
C MET A 38 3.10 1.39 10.96
N ILE A 39 3.44 0.69 9.88
CA ILE A 39 4.63 0.98 9.07
C ILE A 39 4.58 2.32 8.32
N GLY A 40 3.41 2.97 8.26
CA GLY A 40 3.21 4.25 7.60
C GLY A 40 3.35 5.46 8.52
N GLU A 41 3.18 6.64 7.94
CA GLU A 41 3.05 7.88 8.70
C GLU A 41 1.57 8.20 8.96
N GLU A 42 1.25 8.55 10.21
CA GLU A 42 -0.06 9.06 10.56
C GLU A 42 -0.26 10.44 9.93
N LYS A 43 -1.29 10.57 9.09
CA LYS A 43 -1.69 11.87 8.55
C LYS A 43 -2.28 12.71 9.68
N LYS A 44 -1.88 14.00 9.76
CA LYS A 44 -2.44 14.97 10.72
C LYS A 44 -3.54 15.82 10.07
N GLY A 45 -4.38 16.46 10.89
CA GLY A 45 -5.48 17.33 10.44
C GLY A 45 -6.80 16.56 10.22
N ASP A 46 -7.57 16.91 9.18
CA ASP A 46 -8.85 16.24 8.85
C ASP A 46 -8.70 14.76 8.46
N LEU A 47 -7.47 14.33 8.16
CA LEU A 47 -7.11 12.94 7.83
C LEU A 47 -6.54 12.18 9.04
N LYS A 48 -6.70 12.72 10.26
CA LYS A 48 -6.22 12.09 11.50
C LYS A 48 -6.87 10.71 11.69
N GLY A 49 -6.04 9.69 11.85
CA GLY A 49 -6.45 8.28 11.88
C GLY A 49 -6.28 7.54 10.56
N ILE A 50 -5.84 8.22 9.49
CA ILE A 50 -5.43 7.59 8.23
C ILE A 50 -3.92 7.46 8.21
N TRP A 51 -3.45 6.24 7.97
CA TRP A 51 -2.04 5.91 7.84
C TRP A 51 -1.68 5.91 6.36
N GLY A 52 -0.76 6.78 5.98
CA GLY A 52 -0.21 6.83 4.63
C GLY A 52 1.06 6.00 4.56
N VAL A 53 1.07 5.00 3.69
CA VAL A 53 2.28 4.21 3.41
C VAL A 53 2.78 4.60 2.03
N GLU A 54 3.96 5.24 1.98
CA GLU A 54 4.69 5.40 0.72
C GLU A 54 5.39 4.09 0.38
N PHE A 55 4.97 3.48 -0.73
CA PHE A 55 5.54 2.24 -1.25
C PHE A 55 7.02 2.40 -1.69
N PHE A 56 7.57 3.63 -1.68
CA PHE A 56 8.98 3.91 -1.88
C PHE A 56 9.85 3.63 -0.64
N VAL A 57 9.27 3.68 0.57
CA VAL A 57 9.93 3.42 1.88
C VAL A 57 9.96 1.92 2.21
N ILE A 58 9.97 1.07 1.18
CA ILE A 58 10.26 -0.35 1.37
C ILE A 58 11.68 -0.56 0.85
N PRO A 59 12.72 -0.53 1.71
CA PRO A 59 14.08 -0.81 1.28
C PRO A 59 14.11 -2.25 0.74
N GLY A 60 14.22 -2.39 -0.58
CA GLY A 60 14.16 -3.66 -1.30
C GLY A 60 13.33 -3.65 -2.59
N SER A 61 12.50 -2.62 -2.82
CA SER A 61 11.68 -2.52 -4.03
C SER A 61 12.41 -1.94 -5.25
N PHE A 62 13.57 -1.32 -5.03
CA PHE A 62 14.44 -0.75 -6.07
C PHE A 62 15.81 -1.43 -6.00
N GLN A 63 15.87 -2.70 -6.38
CA GLN A 63 17.10 -3.24 -6.97
C GLN A 63 16.82 -3.53 -8.44
N ASN A 64 17.16 -2.55 -9.27
CA ASN A 64 17.66 -2.78 -10.61
C ASN A 64 18.81 -1.81 -10.86
#